data_AF-A0A0J7K305-F1
#
_entry.id   AF-A0A0J7K305-F1
#
_cell.length_a   1.000
_cell.length_b   1.000
_cell.length_c   1.000
_cell.angle_alpha   90.00
_cell.angle_beta   90.00
_cell.angle_gamma   90.00
#
_symmetry.space_group_name_H-M   'P 1'
#
loop_
_entity.id
_entity.type
_entity.pdbx_description
1 polymer ?
#
loop_
_entity_poly.entity_id
_entity_poly.type
_entity_poly.pdbx_seq_one_letter_code
_entity_poly.pdbx_strand_id
1 'polypeptide(L)'
;MPFAAILASQAKIEIKHYGNDNSGSGLKNLVFEELKQDGLQEPEHFPVTHVLHVIAKSFGVDNLPSWKGYIEAVTTNIEYDVSRVLCLPFVNLPPSSKDAINAVLFYAASECQKRGQKTCFVTFDQPLYIKAREIVAEGDE
;
A
#
# COMPACT_ATOMS: atom_id res chain seq x y z
N MET A 1 7.02 10.49 22.50
CA MET A 1 6.41 10.54 21.15
C MET A 1 4.89 10.66 21.29
N PRO A 2 4.29 11.87 21.33
CA PRO A 2 2.87 12.04 21.66
C PRO A 2 1.92 12.06 20.44
N PHE A 3 2.44 11.94 19.22
CA PHE A 3 1.67 12.17 17.99
C PHE A 3 0.66 11.05 17.68
N ALA A 4 1.04 9.78 17.90
CA ALA A 4 0.18 8.64 17.58
C ALA A 4 -1.08 8.56 18.48
N ALA A 5 -0.94 8.84 19.78
CA ALA A 5 -2.07 8.82 20.71
C ALA A 5 -3.10 9.93 20.41
N ILE A 6 -2.63 11.10 19.98
CA ILE A 6 -3.48 12.24 19.61
C ILE A 6 -4.23 11.93 18.30
N LEU A 7 -3.55 11.42 17.26
CA LEU A 7 -4.21 11.03 16.01
C LEU A 7 -5.21 9.87 16.20
N ALA A 8 -4.88 8.89 17.04
CA ALA A 8 -5.77 7.78 17.38
C ALA A 8 -7.05 8.23 18.09
N SER A 9 -7.08 9.42 18.70
CA SER A 9 -8.30 9.99 19.30
C SER A 9 -9.22 10.68 18.28
N GLN A 10 -8.66 11.12 17.14
CA GLN A 10 -9.36 11.92 16.13
C GLN A 10 -9.83 11.11 14.92
N ALA A 11 -9.17 9.99 14.61
CA ALA A 11 -9.43 9.20 13.41
C ALA A 11 -9.39 7.70 13.75
N LYS A 12 -10.54 7.14 14.13
CA LYS A 12 -10.70 5.72 14.45
C LYS A 12 -11.49 5.03 13.35
N ILE A 13 -10.97 3.90 12.90
CA ILE A 13 -11.73 2.99 12.04
C ILE A 13 -12.76 2.26 12.92
N GLU A 14 -14.00 2.20 12.45
CA GLU A 14 -15.02 1.35 13.06
C GLU A 14 -14.59 -0.11 12.93
N ILE A 15 -14.50 -0.82 14.07
CA ILE A 15 -14.08 -2.21 14.09
C ILE A 15 -15.22 -3.07 13.55
N LYS A 16 -15.04 -3.60 12.34
CA LYS A 16 -15.88 -4.69 11.83
C LYS A 16 -15.27 -6.01 12.30
N HIS A 17 -15.85 -6.56 13.36
CA HIS A 17 -15.44 -7.85 13.88
C HIS A 17 -15.54 -8.92 12.79
N TYR A 18 -14.52 -9.76 12.72
CA TYR A 18 -14.53 -10.94 11.89
C TYR A 18 -15.32 -12.03 12.62
N GLY A 19 -16.47 -12.39 12.07
CA GLY A 19 -17.31 -13.48 12.55
C GLY A 19 -17.27 -14.64 11.56
N ASN A 20 -17.12 -15.86 12.07
CA ASN A 20 -17.16 -17.11 11.28
C ASN A 20 -18.60 -17.58 11.03
N ASP A 21 -19.56 -16.67 11.21
CA ASP A 21 -20.98 -16.95 11.19
C ASP A 21 -21.46 -16.68 9.77
N ASN A 22 -22.06 -17.68 9.12
CA ASN A 22 -22.59 -17.64 7.73
C ASN A 22 -23.67 -16.55 7.48
N SER A 23 -23.81 -15.54 8.33
CA SER A 23 -24.64 -14.36 8.13
C SER A 23 -23.92 -13.35 7.25
N GLY A 24 -23.99 -13.61 5.95
CA GLY A 24 -23.35 -12.85 4.88
C GLY A 24 -23.47 -11.32 5.00
N SER A 25 -22.32 -10.69 5.18
CA SER A 25 -22.01 -9.30 4.77
C SER A 25 -20.49 -9.05 4.79
N GLY A 26 -19.67 -10.08 4.63
CA GLY A 26 -18.22 -10.03 4.79
C GLY A 26 -17.51 -10.09 3.44
N LEU A 27 -16.95 -8.97 2.95
CA LEU A 27 -16.01 -8.86 1.81
C LEU A 27 -16.35 -9.59 0.48
N LYS A 28 -17.55 -10.16 0.29
CA LYS A 28 -18.06 -10.84 -0.92
C LYS A 28 -17.83 -10.12 -2.28
N ASN A 29 -17.51 -8.83 -2.25
CA ASN A 29 -17.25 -8.02 -3.45
C ASN A 29 -15.75 -7.71 -3.64
N LEU A 30 -14.88 -8.15 -2.74
CA LEU A 30 -13.43 -8.02 -2.88
C LEU A 30 -12.92 -9.23 -3.64
N VAL A 31 -12.85 -9.09 -4.95
CA VAL A 31 -12.13 -10.05 -5.78
C VAL A 31 -10.65 -9.84 -5.55
N PHE A 32 -9.98 -10.83 -4.95
CA PHE A 32 -8.53 -10.87 -4.95
C PHE A 32 -8.04 -11.35 -6.31
N GLU A 33 -7.54 -10.40 -7.09
CA GLU A 33 -6.68 -10.72 -8.21
C GLU A 33 -5.25 -10.78 -7.68
N GLU A 34 -4.70 -12.00 -7.60
CA GLU A 34 -3.25 -12.13 -7.56
C GLU A 34 -2.75 -11.41 -8.81
N LEU A 35 -1.90 -10.40 -8.62
CA LEU A 35 -1.28 -9.70 -9.72
C LEU A 35 -0.50 -10.76 -10.49
N LYS A 36 -1.10 -11.26 -11.58
CA LYS A 36 -0.36 -12.03 -12.56
C LYS A 36 0.81 -11.13 -12.92
N GLN A 37 2.02 -11.66 -12.77
CA GLN A 37 3.21 -10.98 -13.28
C GLN A 37 3.10 -10.73 -14.81
N ASP A 38 2.05 -11.25 -15.46
CA ASP A 38 1.58 -10.90 -16.79
C ASP A 38 1.26 -9.39 -16.89
N GLY A 39 2.31 -8.59 -17.09
CA GLY A 39 2.26 -7.14 -17.23
C GLY A 39 3.12 -6.37 -16.24
N LEU A 40 3.57 -7.00 -15.15
CA LEU A 40 4.79 -6.56 -14.46
C LEU A 40 5.94 -7.09 -15.30
N GLN A 41 6.34 -6.35 -16.34
CA GLN A 41 7.65 -6.60 -16.95
C GLN A 41 8.64 -6.85 -15.81
N GLU A 42 9.35 -7.99 -15.85
CA GLU A 42 10.61 -8.13 -15.12
C GLU A 42 11.29 -6.77 -15.19
N PRO A 43 11.65 -6.14 -14.06
CA PRO A 43 11.90 -4.70 -13.98
C PRO A 43 12.64 -4.30 -15.24
N GLU A 44 11.91 -3.64 -16.16
CA GLU A 44 12.47 -3.19 -17.43
C GLU A 44 13.76 -2.52 -17.03
N HIS A 45 14.88 -3.09 -17.47
CA HIS A 45 16.26 -2.59 -17.34
C HIS A 45 16.43 -1.49 -16.28
N PHE A 46 17.20 -1.76 -15.22
CA PHE A 46 17.66 -0.72 -14.28
C PHE A 46 17.76 0.63 -14.99
N PRO A 47 16.91 1.62 -14.65
CA PRO A 47 16.72 2.76 -15.51
C PRO A 47 18.09 3.37 -15.78
N VAL A 48 18.38 3.74 -17.03
CA VAL A 48 19.74 4.15 -17.43
C VAL A 48 20.28 5.25 -16.50
N THR A 49 19.40 6.08 -15.95
CA THR A 49 19.70 7.07 -14.90
C THR A 49 20.29 6.46 -13.62
N HIS A 50 19.79 5.33 -13.13
CA HIS A 50 20.35 4.59 -12.01
C HIS A 50 21.77 4.11 -12.30
N VAL A 51 21.97 3.51 -13.47
CA VAL A 51 23.27 2.97 -13.90
C VAL A 51 24.28 4.12 -14.03
N LEU A 52 23.89 5.22 -14.65
CA LEU A 52 24.74 6.41 -14.83
C LEU A 52 25.13 7.04 -13.49
N HIS A 53 24.22 7.13 -12.51
CA HIS A 53 24.55 7.66 -11.18
C HIS A 53 25.57 6.78 -10.45
N VAL A 54 25.36 5.46 -10.47
CA VAL A 54 26.28 4.50 -9.86
C VAL A 54 27.65 4.56 -10.51
N ILE A 55 27.71 4.59 -11.84
CA ILE A 55 28.96 4.72 -12.60
C ILE A 55 29.66 6.04 -12.25
N ALA A 56 28.97 7.18 -12.33
CA ALA A 56 29.55 8.49 -12.00
C ALA A 56 30.11 8.52 -10.58
N LYS A 57 29.42 7.87 -9.63
CA LYS A 57 29.91 7.71 -8.26
C LYS A 57 31.16 6.83 -8.18
N SER A 58 31.21 5.72 -8.92
CA SER A 58 32.38 4.83 -9.01
C SER A 58 33.60 5.50 -9.65
N PHE A 59 33.38 6.43 -10.58
CA PHE A 59 34.46 7.20 -11.21
C PHE A 59 34.87 8.47 -10.43
N GLY A 60 34.22 8.74 -9.29
CA GLY A 60 34.57 9.88 -8.43
C GLY A 60 34.28 11.24 -9.07
N VAL A 61 33.20 11.35 -9.84
CA VAL A 61 32.80 12.63 -10.44
C VAL A 61 32.59 13.69 -9.35
N ASP A 62 33.33 14.79 -9.44
CA ASP A 62 33.21 15.92 -8.53
C ASP A 62 31.82 16.56 -8.60
N ASN A 63 31.32 17.03 -7.45
CA ASN A 63 29.99 17.65 -7.31
C ASN A 63 28.81 16.78 -7.75
N LEU A 64 28.95 15.44 -7.81
CA LEU A 64 27.83 14.55 -8.08
C LEU A 64 26.75 14.69 -6.99
N PRO A 65 25.51 15.08 -7.34
CA PRO A 65 24.43 15.17 -6.37
C PRO A 65 24.13 13.81 -5.71
N SER A 66 23.57 13.87 -4.49
CA SER A 66 22.96 12.69 -3.88
C SER A 66 21.91 12.07 -4.82
N TRP A 67 21.59 10.78 -4.63
CA TRP A 67 20.59 10.08 -5.45
C TRP A 67 19.31 10.90 -5.68
N LYS A 68 18.77 11.47 -4.60
CA LYS A 68 17.58 12.33 -4.65
C LYS A 68 17.78 13.55 -5.57
N GLY A 69 18.87 14.28 -5.38
CA GLY A 69 19.16 15.49 -6.17
C GLY A 69 19.47 15.18 -7.63
N TYR A 70 20.10 14.04 -7.90
CA TYR A 70 20.34 13.56 -9.25
C TYR A 70 19.02 13.24 -9.96
N ILE A 71 18.13 12.48 -9.30
CA ILE A 71 16.82 12.15 -9.85
C ILE A 71 15.99 13.41 -10.08
N GLU A 72 15.92 14.31 -9.10
CA GLU A 72 15.24 15.59 -9.24
C GLU A 72 15.75 16.38 -10.46
N ALA A 73 17.07 16.46 -10.65
CA ALA A 73 17.67 17.16 -11.79
C ALA A 73 17.33 16.50 -13.14
N VAL A 74 17.41 15.17 -13.25
CA VAL A 74 17.13 14.48 -14.53
C VAL A 74 15.65 14.37 -14.84
N THR A 75 14.77 14.49 -13.83
CA THR A 75 13.31 14.46 -14.03
C THR A 75 12.65 15.83 -14.03
N THR A 76 13.41 16.93 -13.88
CA THR A 76 12.84 18.30 -13.73
C THR A 76 11.87 18.70 -14.86
N ASN A 77 12.11 18.23 -16.08
CA ASN A 77 11.31 18.57 -17.26
C ASN A 77 10.42 17.40 -17.75
N ILE A 78 10.27 16.35 -16.96
CA ILE A 78 9.42 15.21 -17.30
C ILE A 78 8.02 15.51 -16.76
N GLU A 79 6.99 15.31 -17.58
CA GLU A 79 5.60 15.41 -17.14
C GLU A 79 5.32 14.32 -16.08
N TYR A 80 4.67 14.72 -14.98
CA TYR A 80 4.33 13.81 -13.89
C TYR A 80 2.97 14.16 -13.30
N ASP A 81 2.28 13.13 -12.81
CA ASP A 81 1.06 13.31 -12.02
C ASP A 81 1.41 13.41 -10.53
N VAL A 82 0.76 14.34 -9.84
CA VAL A 82 0.91 14.49 -8.39
C VAL A 82 -0.05 13.52 -7.69
N SER A 83 0.51 12.53 -7.01
CA SER A 83 -0.25 11.72 -6.06
C SER A 83 -0.16 12.32 -4.65
N ARG A 84 -1.14 11.97 -3.80
CA ARG A 84 -1.16 12.37 -2.38
C ARG A 84 -1.11 11.13 -1.51
N VAL A 85 -0.13 11.09 -0.61
CA VAL A 85 -0.11 10.12 0.48
C VAL A 85 -1.01 10.64 1.60
N LEU A 86 -2.05 9.88 1.92
CA LEU A 86 -2.95 10.18 3.04
C LEU A 86 -2.64 9.19 4.17
N CYS A 87 -2.30 9.70 5.35
CA CYS A 87 -2.23 8.87 6.54
C CYS A 87 -3.65 8.39 6.87
N LEU A 88 -3.85 7.07 6.87
CA LEU A 88 -5.13 6.49 7.23
C LEU A 88 -5.36 6.51 8.74
N PRO A 89 -6.63 6.52 9.20
CA PRO A 89 -7.00 6.38 10.60
C PRO A 89 -6.41 5.11 11.25
N PHE A 90 -6.26 5.14 12.57
CA PHE A 90 -5.68 4.02 13.32
C PHE A 90 -6.74 2.97 13.65
N VAL A 91 -6.32 1.70 13.62
CA VAL A 91 -7.07 0.59 14.23
C VAL A 91 -6.51 0.33 15.61
N ASN A 92 -7.35 0.45 16.64
CA ASN A 92 -6.95 0.25 18.03
C ASN A 92 -7.06 -1.24 18.43
N LEU A 93 -6.37 -2.11 17.69
CA LEU A 93 -6.28 -3.55 17.93
C LEU A 93 -4.86 -4.04 17.61
N PRO A 94 -4.42 -5.20 18.14
CA PRO A 94 -3.18 -5.82 17.71
C PRO A 94 -3.17 -6.04 16.20
N PRO A 95 -2.09 -5.70 15.47
CA PRO A 95 -2.05 -5.79 14.01
C PRO A 95 -2.22 -7.23 13.50
N SER A 96 -1.89 -8.22 14.33
CA SER A 96 -2.06 -9.64 14.02
C SER A 96 -3.46 -10.19 14.27
N SER A 97 -4.38 -9.39 14.83
CA SER A 97 -5.78 -9.76 15.06
C SER A 97 -6.54 -9.83 13.74
N LYS A 98 -7.34 -10.88 13.55
CA LYS A 98 -8.20 -11.02 12.36
C LYS A 98 -9.19 -9.85 12.25
N ASP A 99 -9.73 -9.37 13.37
CA ASP A 99 -10.60 -8.19 13.42
C ASP A 99 -9.90 -6.93 12.90
N ALA A 100 -8.63 -6.76 13.24
CA ALA A 100 -7.85 -5.61 12.80
C ALA A 100 -7.66 -5.64 11.29
N ILE A 101 -7.24 -6.80 10.76
CA ILE A 101 -7.01 -7.00 9.33
C ILE A 101 -8.32 -6.83 8.54
N ASN A 102 -9.41 -7.42 9.02
CA ASN A 102 -10.74 -7.30 8.41
C ASN A 102 -11.22 -5.84 8.37
N ALA A 103 -11.11 -5.12 9.49
CA ALA A 103 -11.49 -3.71 9.55
C ALA A 103 -10.68 -2.84 8.58
N VAL A 104 -9.36 -3.07 8.46
CA VAL A 104 -8.50 -2.34 7.50
C VAL A 104 -8.91 -2.64 6.06
N LEU A 105 -9.14 -3.91 5.71
CA LEU A 105 -9.56 -4.32 4.37
C LEU A 105 -10.88 -3.65 3.97
N PHE A 106 -11.88 -3.72 4.85
CA PHE A 106 -13.18 -3.06 4.63
C PHE A 106 -13.05 -1.55 4.49
N TYR A 107 -12.24 -0.93 5.33
CA TYR A 107 -12.03 0.50 5.29
C TYR A 107 -11.35 0.94 3.99
N ALA A 108 -10.29 0.25 3.57
CA ALA A 108 -9.57 0.53 2.33
C ALA A 108 -10.49 0.38 1.11
N ALA A 109 -11.27 -0.70 1.04
CA ALA A 109 -12.24 -0.93 -0.01
C ALA A 109 -13.30 0.17 -0.08
N SER A 110 -13.87 0.55 1.07
CA SER A 110 -14.88 1.61 1.18
C SER A 110 -14.33 2.97 0.75
N GLU A 111 -13.11 3.32 1.15
CA GLU A 111 -12.47 4.57 0.76
C GLU A 111 -12.16 4.62 -0.74
N CYS A 112 -11.69 3.52 -1.32
CA CYS A 112 -11.50 3.43 -2.77
C CYS A 112 -12.82 3.63 -3.52
N GLN A 113 -13.90 2.96 -3.06
CA GLN A 113 -15.23 3.11 -3.66
C GLN A 113 -15.74 4.56 -3.59
N LYS A 114 -15.63 5.22 -2.43
CA LYS A 114 -16.03 6.63 -2.26
C LYS A 114 -15.28 7.58 -3.19
N ARG A 115 -14.05 7.24 -3.55
CA ARG A 115 -13.18 8.04 -4.43
C ARG A 115 -13.30 7.65 -5.90
N GLY A 116 -14.17 6.70 -6.25
CA GLY A 116 -14.29 6.19 -7.62
C GLY A 116 -13.05 5.45 -8.11
N GLN A 117 -12.20 4.99 -7.20
CA GLN A 117 -11.02 4.19 -7.55
C GLN A 117 -11.47 2.78 -7.93
N LYS A 118 -11.12 2.34 -9.14
CA LYS A 118 -11.49 1.03 -9.66
C LYS A 118 -10.76 -0.12 -8.97
N THR A 119 -9.57 0.14 -8.45
CA THR A 119 -8.68 -0.87 -7.86
C THR A 119 -8.14 -0.37 -6.54
N CYS A 120 -8.16 -1.24 -5.52
CA CYS A 120 -7.59 -0.99 -4.20
C CYS A 120 -6.37 -1.90 -4.01
N PHE A 121 -5.19 -1.31 -3.75
CA PHE A 121 -3.99 -2.06 -3.40
C PHE A 121 -3.78 -2.00 -1.90
N VAL A 122 -3.72 -3.17 -1.26
CA VAL A 122 -3.44 -3.29 0.18
C VAL A 122 -2.19 -4.13 0.35
N THR A 123 -1.20 -3.58 1.04
CA THR A 123 0.07 -4.26 1.30
C THR A 123 0.15 -4.69 2.76
N PHE A 124 0.59 -5.92 2.98
CA PHE A 124 0.85 -6.48 4.30
C PHE A 124 2.22 -7.16 4.31
N ASP A 125 2.87 -7.21 5.47
CA ASP A 125 3.99 -8.13 5.68
C ASP A 125 3.52 -9.58 5.52
N GLN A 126 4.44 -10.48 5.17
CA GLN A 126 4.10 -11.86 4.77
C GLN A 126 3.15 -12.61 5.72
N PRO A 127 3.30 -12.59 7.06
CA PRO A 127 2.37 -13.28 7.96
C PRO A 127 0.97 -12.66 7.99
N LEU A 128 0.88 -11.33 7.83
CA LEU A 128 -0.38 -10.62 7.81
C LEU A 128 -1.10 -10.78 6.46
N TYR A 129 -0.33 -10.85 5.37
CA TYR A 129 -0.83 -11.14 4.03
C TYR A 129 -1.55 -12.50 3.98
N ILE A 130 -0.96 -13.55 4.56
CA ILE A 130 -1.58 -14.89 4.61
C ILE A 130 -2.94 -14.81 5.31
N LYS A 131 -3.02 -14.15 6.47
CA LYS A 131 -4.28 -13.98 7.20
C LYS A 131 -5.31 -13.14 6.43
N ALA A 132 -4.86 -12.09 5.75
CA ALA A 132 -5.74 -11.27 4.91
C ALA A 132 -6.36 -12.09 3.76
N ARG A 133 -5.59 -13.01 3.17
CA ARG A 133 -6.08 -13.94 2.15
C ARG A 133 -7.12 -14.91 2.70
N GLU A 134 -6.87 -15.52 3.86
CA GLU A 134 -7.83 -16.42 4.51
C GLU A 134 -9.17 -15.71 4.73
N ILE A 135 -9.14 -14.48 5.27
CA ILE A 135 -10.33 -13.67 5.56
C ILE A 135 -11.19 -13.42 4.31
N VAL A 136 -10.57 -13.16 3.15
CA VAL A 136 -11.34 -12.90 1.92
C VAL A 136 -11.80 -14.17 1.24
N ALA A 137 -10.98 -15.22 1.25
CA ALA A 137 -11.36 -16.51 0.67
C ALA A 137 -12.62 -17.09 1.33
N GLU A 138 -12.76 -16.92 2.65
CA GLU A 138 -13.97 -17.32 3.40
C GLU A 138 -15.19 -16.42 3.12
N GLY A 139 -14.99 -15.22 2.57
CA GLY A 139 -16.08 -14.32 2.17
C GLY A 139 -16.73 -14.72 0.83
N ASP A 140 -16.01 -15.45 -0.03
CA ASP A 140 -16.47 -15.84 -1.37
C ASP A 140 -17.35 -17.11 -1.37
N GLU A 141 -17.46 -17.82 -0.24
CA GLU A 141 -18.42 -18.93 -0.01
C GLU A 141 -19.82 -18.42 0.43
#